data_AF-A0A6I7HM89-F1
#
_entry.id   AF-A0A6I7HM89-F1
#
_cell.length_a   1.000
_cell.length_b   1.000
_cell.length_c   1.000
_cell.angle_alpha   90.00
_cell.angle_beta   90.00
_cell.angle_gamma   90.00
#
_symmetry.space_group_name_H-M   'P 1'
#
loop_
_entity.id
_entity.type
_entity.pdbx_description
1 polymer ?
#
loop_
_entity_poly.entity_id
_entity_poly.type
_entity_poly.pdbx_seq_one_letter_code
_entity_poly.pdbx_strand_id
1 'polypeptide(L)'
;MNLKLQFMGWKPDADVCGEAAGMAFGKRVLDLVVTYCGDGSFFWEVVDDDLTDARIAFGTVTSAAEARRAAETAVRRAFIRAA
;
A
#
# COMPACT_ATOMS: atom_id res chain seq x y z
N MET A 1 19.27 -14.55 -9.31
CA MET A 1 17.93 -14.58 -8.69
C MET A 1 17.04 -13.66 -9.50
N ASN A 2 15.94 -14.12 -10.07
CA ASN A 2 15.07 -13.30 -10.93
C ASN A 2 14.25 -12.37 -10.03
N LEU A 3 14.54 -11.06 -10.04
CA LEU A 3 13.77 -10.06 -9.29
C LEU A 3 12.44 -9.82 -10.01
N LYS A 4 11.38 -10.50 -9.58
CA LYS A 4 10.03 -10.32 -10.10
C LYS A 4 9.18 -9.56 -9.09
N LEU A 5 8.43 -8.58 -9.58
CA LEU A 5 7.38 -7.94 -8.80
C LEU A 5 6.27 -8.97 -8.54
N GLN A 6 5.91 -9.17 -7.28
CA GLN A 6 4.76 -9.96 -6.87
C GLN A 6 3.68 -9.03 -6.32
N PHE A 7 2.42 -9.32 -6.63
CA PHE A 7 1.29 -8.53 -6.18
C PHE A 7 0.18 -9.45 -5.67
N MET A 8 -0.19 -9.26 -4.41
CA MET A 8 -1.43 -9.74 -3.83
C MET A 8 -2.47 -8.65 -4.02
N GLY A 9 -3.52 -8.95 -4.79
CA GLY A 9 -4.58 -7.99 -5.08
C GLY A 9 -5.34 -7.53 -3.84
N TRP A 10 -5.99 -6.37 -3.97
CA TRP A 10 -6.84 -5.77 -2.96
C TRP A 10 -7.91 -6.73 -2.45
N LYS A 11 -8.01 -6.84 -1.12
CA LYS A 11 -9.04 -7.60 -0.42
C LYS A 11 -9.60 -6.77 0.73
N PRO A 12 -10.87 -6.97 1.10
CA PRO A 12 -11.41 -6.42 2.33
C PRO A 12 -10.56 -6.85 3.52
N ASP A 13 -10.27 -5.91 4.40
CA ASP A 13 -9.48 -6.13 5.60
C ASP A 13 -10.22 -5.51 6.80
N ALA A 14 -10.49 -6.37 7.78
CA ALA A 14 -11.27 -6.03 8.96
C ALA A 14 -10.49 -5.14 9.94
N ASP A 15 -9.16 -5.22 9.94
CA ASP A 15 -8.31 -4.50 10.90
C ASP A 15 -8.18 -3.01 10.52
N VAL A 16 -8.39 -2.68 9.25
CA VAL A 16 -8.22 -1.31 8.72
C VAL A 16 -9.52 -0.65 8.27
N CYS A 17 -10.68 -1.27 8.54
CA CYS A 17 -12.00 -0.78 8.11
C CYS A 17 -12.02 -0.39 6.62
N GLY A 18 -11.49 -1.28 5.77
CA GLY A 18 -11.29 -0.96 4.36
C GLY A 18 -10.72 -2.13 3.54
N GLU A 19 -9.71 -1.84 2.72
CA GLU A 19 -9.05 -2.83 1.86
C GLU A 19 -7.53 -2.79 2.06
N ALA A 20 -6.90 -3.97 1.96
CA ALA A 20 -5.45 -4.11 1.96
C ALA A 20 -4.96 -4.90 0.74
N ALA A 21 -3.74 -4.62 0.31
CA ALA A 21 -3.00 -5.33 -0.73
C ALA A 21 -1.53 -5.45 -0.34
N GLY A 22 -0.82 -6.41 -0.93
CA GLY A 22 0.61 -6.61 -0.69
C GLY A 22 1.39 -6.54 -1.98
N MET A 23 2.54 -5.87 -1.99
CA MET A 23 3.45 -5.86 -3.13
C MET A 23 4.87 -6.18 -2.67
N ALA A 24 5.55 -7.08 -3.37
CA ALA A 24 6.89 -7.53 -3.01
C ALA A 24 7.86 -7.44 -4.19
N PHE A 25 9.10 -7.04 -3.89
CA PHE A 25 10.20 -7.01 -4.86
C PHE A 25 11.52 -7.37 -4.18
N GLY A 26 12.19 -8.42 -4.67
CA GLY A 26 13.39 -8.95 -4.01
C GLY A 26 13.05 -9.57 -2.65
N LYS A 27 13.63 -9.03 -1.58
CA LYS A 27 13.37 -9.46 -0.19
C LYS A 27 12.37 -8.57 0.55
N ARG A 28 12.01 -7.42 -0.02
CA ARG A 28 11.20 -6.40 0.64
C ARG A 28 9.73 -6.62 0.32
N VAL A 29 8.89 -6.59 1.35
CA VAL A 29 7.43 -6.67 1.25
C VAL A 29 6.87 -5.35 1.76
N LEU A 30 5.91 -4.79 1.02
CA LEU A 30 5.24 -3.55 1.39
C LEU A 30 3.74 -3.77 1.36
N ASP A 31 3.08 -3.37 2.44
CA ASP A 31 1.63 -3.42 2.57
C ASP A 31 1.02 -2.11 2.12
N LEU A 32 -0.10 -2.20 1.42
CA LEU A 32 -0.87 -1.08 0.91
C LEU A 32 -2.22 -1.13 1.59
N VAL A 33 -2.56 -0.08 2.31
CA VAL A 33 -3.79 -0.01 3.10
C VAL A 33 -4.64 1.15 2.58
N VAL A 34 -5.94 0.92 2.46
CA VAL A 34 -6.96 1.94 2.19
C VAL A 34 -8.05 1.84 3.24
N THR A 35 -8.24 2.90 4.01
CA THR A 35 -9.24 3.02 5.08
C THR A 35 -10.31 4.03 4.69
N TYR A 36 -11.59 3.67 4.91
CA TYR A 36 -12.68 4.61 4.76
C TYR A 36 -12.87 5.44 6.04
N CYS A 37 -12.84 6.77 5.92
CA CYS A 37 -12.84 7.69 7.08
C CYS A 37 -14.23 8.06 7.61
N GLY A 38 -15.32 7.58 7.00
CA GLY A 38 -16.70 7.90 7.41
C GLY A 38 -17.21 9.28 6.95
N ASP A 39 -16.33 10.20 6.57
CA ASP A 39 -16.66 11.53 6.02
C ASP A 39 -16.74 11.56 4.48
N GLY A 40 -16.66 10.39 3.84
CA GLY A 40 -16.58 10.27 2.38
C GLY A 40 -15.15 10.26 1.83
N SER A 41 -14.13 10.49 2.66
CA SER A 41 -12.73 10.38 2.26
C SER A 41 -12.16 8.98 2.48
N PHE A 42 -11.05 8.72 1.79
CA PHE A 42 -10.28 7.48 1.85
C PHE A 42 -8.84 7.84 2.20
N PHE A 43 -8.42 7.42 3.38
CA PHE A 43 -7.02 7.45 3.78
C PHE A 43 -6.30 6.26 3.15
N TRP A 44 -5.08 6.48 2.68
CA TRP A 44 -4.23 5.40 2.20
C TRP A 44 -2.84 5.52 2.79
N GLU A 45 -2.21 4.37 2.98
CA GLU A 45 -0.84 4.29 3.46
C GLU A 45 -0.09 3.11 2.83
N VAL A 46 1.24 3.21 2.88
CA VAL A 46 2.17 2.14 2.55
C VAL A 46 3.00 1.87 3.79
N VAL A 47 2.97 0.62 4.24
CA VAL A 47 3.69 0.15 5.43
C VAL A 47 4.83 -0.77 5.01
N ASP A 48 5.97 -0.61 5.66
CA ASP A 48 7.14 -1.48 5.51
C ASP A 48 7.38 -2.23 6.82
N ASP A 49 6.82 -3.44 6.92
CA ASP A 49 6.90 -4.31 8.09
C ASP A 49 8.35 -4.73 8.41
N ASP A 50 9.23 -4.77 7.40
CA ASP A 50 10.66 -5.07 7.58
C ASP A 50 11.40 -3.93 8.31
N LEU A 51 10.83 -2.72 8.36
CA LEU A 51 11.43 -1.52 8.94
C LEU A 51 10.66 -0.99 10.16
N THR A 52 10.20 -1.86 11.06
CA THR A 52 9.43 -1.49 12.28
C THR A 52 8.13 -0.76 11.95
N ASP A 53 7.28 -1.38 11.11
CA ASP A 53 5.97 -0.87 10.68
C ASP A 53 6.03 0.60 10.23
N ALA A 54 7.11 0.96 9.53
CA ALA A 54 7.35 2.33 9.12
C ALA A 54 6.34 2.67 8.02
N ARG A 55 5.41 3.56 8.32
CA ARG A 55 4.57 4.22 7.30
C ARG A 55 5.48 5.04 6.39
N ILE A 56 5.77 4.54 5.18
CA ILE A 56 6.72 5.17 4.25
C ILE A 56 6.07 6.16 3.27
N ALA A 57 4.75 6.06 3.07
CA ALA A 57 3.96 7.00 2.28
C ALA A 57 2.50 6.96 2.72
N PHE A 58 1.81 8.09 2.63
CA PHE A 58 0.38 8.17 2.96
C PHE A 58 -0.29 9.41 2.36
N GLY A 59 -1.61 9.43 2.38
CA GLY A 59 -2.42 10.58 1.98
C GLY A 59 -3.92 10.33 2.12
N THR A 60 -4.72 11.31 1.71
CA THR A 60 -6.18 11.24 1.73
C THR A 60 -6.73 11.69 0.38
N VAL A 61 -7.71 10.97 -0.14
CA VAL A 61 -8.38 11.25 -1.43
C VAL A 61 -9.88 10.96 -1.33
N THR A 62 -10.66 11.28 -2.36
CA THR A 62 -12.13 11.22 -2.32
C THR A 62 -12.72 9.95 -2.93
N SER A 63 -11.88 8.98 -3.33
CA SER A 63 -12.35 7.68 -3.81
C SER A 63 -11.40 6.53 -3.49
N ALA A 64 -11.96 5.35 -3.21
CA ALA A 64 -11.19 4.11 -3.01
C ALA A 64 -10.30 3.78 -4.21
N ALA A 65 -10.78 4.02 -5.44
CA ALA A 65 -9.99 3.76 -6.65
C ALA A 65 -8.76 4.68 -6.75
N GLU A 66 -8.88 5.94 -6.35
CA GLU A 66 -7.76 6.86 -6.31
C GLU A 66 -6.78 6.50 -5.18
N ALA A 67 -7.29 6.12 -4.01
CA ALA A 67 -6.48 5.71 -2.86
C ALA A 67 -5.59 4.51 -3.21
N ARG A 68 -6.19 3.49 -3.83
CA ARG A 68 -5.46 2.30 -4.32
C ARG A 68 -4.39 2.65 -5.35
N ARG A 69 -4.72 3.48 -6.34
CA ARG A 69 -3.75 3.94 -7.35
C ARG A 69 -2.60 4.73 -6.73
N ALA A 70 -2.90 5.57 -5.73
CA ALA A 70 -1.89 6.38 -5.04
C ALA A 70 -0.93 5.47 -4.25
N ALA A 71 -1.45 4.51 -3.48
CA ALA A 71 -0.66 3.52 -2.77
C ALA A 71 0.21 2.70 -3.73
N GLU A 72 -0.36 2.10 -4.78
CA GLU A 72 0.40 1.33 -5.78
C GLU A 72 1.52 2.16 -6.43
N THR A 73 1.24 3.42 -6.75
CA THR A 73 2.24 4.34 -7.32
C THR A 73 3.37 4.61 -6.32
N ALA A 74 3.04 4.85 -5.05
CA ALA A 74 4.01 5.07 -3.99
C ALA A 74 4.90 3.84 -3.79
N VAL A 75 4.33 2.63 -3.76
CA VAL A 75 5.11 1.40 -3.59
C VAL A 75 6.02 1.13 -4.78
N ARG A 76 5.54 1.32 -6.03
CA ARG A 76 6.38 1.18 -7.23
C ARG A 76 7.58 2.12 -7.17
N ARG A 77 7.38 3.37 -6.76
CA ARG A 77 8.47 4.36 -6.59
C ARG A 77 9.42 3.96 -5.46
N ALA A 78 8.91 3.40 -4.36
CA ALA A 78 9.73 2.92 -3.25
C ALA A 78 10.66 1.78 -3.67
N PHE A 79 10.18 0.83 -4.48
CA PHE A 79 11.02 -0.24 -5.03
C PHE A 79 12.05 0.27 -6.03
N ILE A 80 11.68 1.19 -6.93
CA ILE A 80 12.63 1.78 -7.89
C ILE A 80 13.79 2.50 -7.18
N ARG A 81 13.52 3.21 -6.08
CA ARG A 81 14.56 3.91 -5.31
C ARG A 81 15.50 2.99 -4.54
N ALA A 82 15.08 1.76 -4.29
CA ALA A 82 15.82 0.77 -3.50
C ALA A 82 16.61 -0.24 -4.37
N ALA A 83 16.42 -0.19 -5.69
CA ALA A 83 17.11 -1.04 -6.68
C ALA A 83 18.38 -0.36 -7.20
#